data_AF-A0A1F9XVX7-F1
#
_entry.id   AF-A0A1F9XVX7-F1
#
_cell.length_a   1.000
_cell.length_b   1.000
_cell.length_c   1.000
_cell.angle_alpha   90.00
_cell.angle_beta   90.00
_cell.angle_gamma   90.00
#
_symmetry.space_group_name_H-M   'P 1'
#
loop_
_entity.id
_entity.type
_entity.pdbx_description
1 polymer ?
#
loop_
_entity_poly.entity_id
_entity_poly.type
_entity_poly.pdbx_seq_one_letter_code
_entity_poly.pdbx_strand_id
1 'polypeptide(L)'
;MKWRAEPSLWSTGRHIIKPGVIRPAHVLSAGCDKRVCDRWMEMKLNIGCGYNYLKGYVNIDSSEESLADRRMEAHSLYFEDCSIEEIKAAQLIEHLGFFKAQYFLTECYRVLKPGGLLIVETPHIEKTFKIFLKGDRAVRETALGWVYGSESTGMEHRYCFPVELLEEALAGAGFELVKKDLFDYQADRPALRFSARKNGSAAADLAAALRRELSVRGALYFGDEYAAAEMEKLLKIAVAHGVSADEAAVFELALYEPRLAEAFFRVKGTARFMKAAAGVAAVNFTARMYGTLARQPLGTTQKDAFAAALEEGRSDLKEALAGRLPPLEKTGPHALFSFEMARIVSDRTFRAGLKAYANDAFGEAAGSFAEALRLCRDNPYAWLYFARSFEARGEYNECGAAYERALAVFERVGLAGPEMIGAVKKEIETFRHRGGASS
;
A
#
# COMPACT_ATOMS: atom_id res chain seq x y z
N MET A 1 -30.80 -51.72 23.93
CA MET A 1 -30.65 -51.84 22.47
C MET A 1 -29.40 -51.08 22.08
N LYS A 2 -28.38 -51.80 21.56
CA LYS A 2 -27.07 -51.29 21.13
C LYS A 2 -27.13 -50.94 19.64
N TRP A 3 -26.48 -49.85 19.24
CA TRP A 3 -25.85 -49.66 17.92
C TRP A 3 -24.65 -48.71 18.16
N ARG A 4 -23.51 -49.22 18.65
CA ARG A 4 -22.32 -49.68 17.88
C ARG A 4 -21.90 -48.71 16.78
N ALA A 5 -20.89 -47.90 17.13
CA ALA A 5 -19.98 -47.27 16.20
C ALA A 5 -19.08 -48.33 15.56
N GLU A 6 -18.89 -48.24 14.24
CA GLU A 6 -17.74 -48.83 13.55
C GLU A 6 -16.96 -47.72 12.84
N PRO A 7 -15.62 -47.72 12.95
CA PRO A 7 -14.74 -46.71 12.36
C PRO A 7 -14.26 -47.18 10.99
N SER A 8 -14.26 -46.32 9.98
CA SER A 8 -13.56 -46.64 8.73
C SER A 8 -12.94 -45.42 8.05
N LEU A 9 -11.60 -45.50 7.97
CA LEU A 9 -10.75 -45.02 6.88
C LEU A 9 -10.43 -43.52 6.83
N TRP A 10 -9.79 -43.03 7.88
CA TRP A 10 -8.79 -41.98 7.74
C TRP A 10 -7.54 -42.56 7.05
N SER A 11 -7.57 -42.62 5.73
CA SER A 11 -6.35 -42.75 4.92
C SER A 11 -6.37 -41.69 3.83
N THR A 12 -6.17 -40.44 4.23
CA THR A 12 -5.80 -39.37 3.29
C THR A 12 -4.43 -38.89 3.70
N GLY A 13 -3.43 -39.43 3.01
CA GLY A 13 -2.05 -38.98 3.08
C GLY A 13 -2.01 -37.46 2.98
N ARG A 14 -1.34 -36.85 3.96
CA ARG A 14 -0.87 -35.48 3.87
C ARG A 14 0.08 -35.40 2.68
N HIS A 15 -0.41 -35.06 1.49
CA HIS A 15 0.43 -34.42 0.50
C HIS A 15 0.65 -32.99 0.93
N ILE A 16 1.51 -32.82 1.95
CA ILE A 16 2.22 -31.58 2.19
C ILE A 16 3.12 -31.40 0.96
N ILE A 17 2.65 -30.61 0.00
CA ILE A 17 3.53 -30.06 -1.02
C ILE A 17 4.49 -29.15 -0.25
N LYS A 18 5.73 -29.61 -0.05
CA LYS A 18 6.78 -28.78 0.52
C LYS A 18 6.91 -27.53 -0.34
N PRO A 19 7.05 -26.32 0.25
CA PRO A 19 7.33 -25.11 -0.53
C PRO A 19 8.68 -25.32 -1.22
N GLY A 20 8.63 -25.61 -2.52
CA GLY A 20 9.81 -25.63 -3.36
C GLY A 20 10.36 -24.22 -3.43
N VAL A 21 11.64 -24.06 -3.13
CA VAL A 21 12.39 -22.84 -3.43
C VAL A 21 12.35 -22.65 -4.94
N ILE A 22 11.43 -21.81 -5.42
CA ILE A 22 11.37 -21.41 -6.84
C ILE A 22 12.54 -20.45 -7.05
N ARG A 23 13.56 -20.92 -7.77
CA ARG A 23 14.66 -20.07 -8.22
C ARG A 23 14.16 -19.22 -9.39
N PRO A 24 14.43 -17.90 -9.44
CA PRO A 24 14.23 -17.12 -10.64
C PRO A 24 15.29 -17.59 -11.64
N ALA A 25 14.88 -18.36 -12.64
CA ALA A 25 15.75 -18.74 -13.73
C ALA A 25 15.12 -18.26 -15.03
N HIS A 26 15.91 -17.47 -15.77
CA HIS A 26 15.73 -17.08 -17.17
C HIS A 26 14.93 -15.80 -17.45
N VAL A 27 15.51 -14.67 -17.02
CA VAL A 27 15.64 -13.55 -17.97
C VAL A 27 16.64 -14.00 -19.04
N LEU A 28 16.15 -14.16 -20.28
CA LEU A 28 16.91 -14.28 -21.53
C LEU A 28 17.95 -15.42 -21.62
N SER A 29 17.55 -16.57 -22.14
CA SER A 29 18.45 -17.42 -22.93
C SER A 29 17.69 -18.04 -24.10
N ALA A 30 18.19 -17.81 -25.32
CA ALA A 30 17.67 -18.38 -26.55
C ALA A 30 17.71 -19.92 -26.50
N GLY A 31 16.55 -20.56 -26.33
CA GLY A 31 16.40 -22.01 -26.39
C GLY A 31 15.25 -22.57 -25.54
N CYS A 32 13.97 -22.29 -25.88
CA CYS A 32 12.80 -23.05 -25.38
C CYS A 32 12.83 -24.43 -26.07
N ASP A 33 12.88 -25.52 -25.29
CA ASP A 33 12.63 -26.86 -25.81
C ASP A 33 11.15 -26.98 -26.22
N LYS A 34 10.89 -26.89 -27.53
CA LYS A 34 9.54 -26.78 -28.12
C LYS A 34 8.52 -27.80 -27.60
N ARG A 35 8.95 -28.98 -27.14
CA ARG A 35 8.05 -30.07 -26.70
C ARG A 35 7.40 -29.86 -25.34
N VAL A 36 8.03 -29.10 -24.43
CA VAL A 36 7.39 -28.70 -23.16
C VAL A 36 6.47 -27.50 -23.42
N CYS A 37 6.86 -26.59 -24.30
CA CYS A 37 6.11 -25.38 -24.66
C CYS A 37 4.72 -25.74 -25.29
N ASP A 38 4.56 -26.91 -25.95
CA ASP A 38 3.31 -27.36 -26.59
C ASP A 38 2.19 -27.84 -25.64
N ARG A 39 2.48 -28.41 -24.46
CA ARG A 39 1.43 -28.88 -23.52
C ARG A 39 0.85 -27.73 -22.68
N TRP A 40 1.58 -26.63 -22.56
CA TRP A 40 1.13 -25.37 -21.96
C TRP A 40 0.51 -24.41 -22.99
N MET A 41 0.32 -24.84 -24.26
CA MET A 41 -0.16 -23.96 -25.34
C MET A 41 -1.54 -23.35 -25.09
N GLU A 42 -2.43 -23.99 -24.34
CA GLU A 42 -3.86 -23.61 -24.29
C GLU A 42 -4.39 -23.20 -22.89
N MET A 43 -3.52 -22.96 -21.90
CA MET A 43 -4.04 -22.66 -20.56
C MET A 43 -4.68 -21.26 -20.52
N LYS A 44 -5.95 -21.22 -20.11
CA LYS A 44 -6.75 -20.00 -19.94
C LYS A 44 -7.24 -19.91 -18.50
N LEU A 45 -7.31 -18.70 -17.95
CA LEU A 45 -7.75 -18.47 -16.57
C LEU A 45 -9.08 -17.73 -16.54
N ASN A 46 -9.97 -18.15 -15.65
CA ASN A 46 -11.17 -17.41 -15.27
C ASN A 46 -11.02 -16.99 -13.80
N ILE A 47 -10.63 -15.75 -13.55
CA ILE A 47 -10.27 -15.23 -12.22
C ILE A 47 -11.46 -14.47 -11.63
N GLY A 48 -11.76 -14.73 -10.36
CA GLY A 48 -12.98 -14.22 -9.72
C GLY A 48 -14.21 -14.96 -10.23
N CYS A 49 -14.11 -16.28 -10.42
CA CYS A 49 -15.15 -17.04 -11.09
C CYS A 49 -16.47 -17.09 -10.30
N GLY A 50 -16.45 -16.97 -8.97
CA GLY A 50 -17.64 -17.14 -8.13
C GLY A 50 -18.39 -18.42 -8.49
N TYR A 51 -19.66 -18.27 -8.92
CA TYR A 51 -20.49 -19.36 -9.43
C TYR A 51 -20.48 -19.49 -10.97
N ASN A 52 -19.79 -18.60 -11.67
CA ASN A 52 -19.68 -18.58 -13.13
C ASN A 52 -18.50 -19.44 -13.61
N TYR A 53 -18.68 -20.75 -13.58
CA TYR A 53 -17.68 -21.70 -14.05
C TYR A 53 -17.56 -21.69 -15.58
N LEU A 54 -16.35 -21.53 -16.10
CA LEU A 54 -16.06 -21.60 -17.53
C LEU A 54 -15.34 -22.90 -17.89
N LYS A 55 -16.02 -23.76 -18.65
CA LYS A 55 -15.41 -24.98 -19.20
C LYS A 55 -14.25 -24.63 -20.14
N GLY A 56 -13.13 -25.31 -19.98
CA GLY A 56 -11.90 -25.06 -20.75
C GLY A 56 -11.00 -23.97 -20.17
N TYR A 57 -11.39 -23.38 -19.03
CA TYR A 57 -10.56 -22.47 -18.25
C TYR A 57 -10.19 -23.13 -16.92
N VAL A 58 -9.06 -22.73 -16.34
CA VAL A 58 -8.80 -22.94 -14.91
C VAL A 58 -9.52 -21.83 -14.15
N ASN A 59 -10.52 -22.22 -13.37
CA ASN A 59 -11.36 -21.30 -12.61
C ASN A 59 -10.72 -21.02 -11.25
N ILE A 60 -10.61 -19.73 -10.92
CA ILE A 60 -9.89 -19.22 -9.76
C ILE A 60 -10.81 -18.29 -8.98
N ASP A 61 -10.83 -18.46 -7.66
CA ASP A 61 -11.47 -17.52 -6.74
C ASP A 61 -10.79 -17.58 -5.36
N SER A 62 -11.02 -16.57 -4.53
CA SER A 62 -10.55 -16.55 -3.14
C SER A 62 -11.57 -17.15 -2.15
N SER A 63 -12.86 -17.17 -2.54
CA SER A 63 -13.96 -17.66 -1.71
C SER A 63 -14.04 -19.18 -1.66
N GLU A 64 -14.37 -19.71 -0.48
CA GLU A 64 -14.64 -21.15 -0.26
C GLU A 64 -15.94 -21.60 -0.92
N GLU A 65 -16.88 -20.69 -1.12
CA GLU A 65 -18.20 -20.99 -1.66
C GLU A 65 -18.25 -20.98 -3.19
N SER A 66 -17.12 -20.64 -3.83
CA SER A 66 -17.00 -20.58 -5.29
C SER A 66 -16.91 -21.97 -5.93
N LEU A 67 -17.11 -22.02 -7.25
CA LEU A 67 -16.88 -23.22 -8.07
C LEU A 67 -15.43 -23.31 -8.58
N ALA A 68 -14.48 -22.63 -7.92
CA ALA A 68 -13.11 -22.54 -8.42
C ALA A 68 -12.40 -23.91 -8.43
N ASP A 69 -11.68 -24.19 -9.53
CA ASP A 69 -10.75 -25.32 -9.60
C ASP A 69 -9.55 -25.10 -8.64
N ARG A 70 -9.19 -23.83 -8.41
CA ARG A 70 -8.11 -23.43 -7.50
C ARG A 70 -8.49 -22.23 -6.67
N ARG A 71 -8.35 -22.36 -5.34
CA ARG A 71 -8.52 -21.25 -4.42
C ARG A 71 -7.24 -20.43 -4.29
N MET A 72 -7.26 -19.19 -4.76
CA MET A 72 -6.13 -18.25 -4.64
C MET A 72 -6.57 -16.79 -4.78
N GLU A 73 -5.75 -15.89 -4.26
CA GLU A 73 -5.92 -14.45 -4.44
C GLU A 73 -5.63 -14.03 -5.89
N ALA A 74 -6.48 -13.17 -6.47
CA ALA A 74 -6.34 -12.71 -7.85
C ALA A 74 -5.00 -12.00 -8.14
N HIS A 75 -4.40 -11.39 -7.12
CA HIS A 75 -3.16 -10.63 -7.21
C HIS A 75 -1.89 -11.45 -6.89
N SER A 76 -2.02 -12.75 -6.64
CA SER A 76 -0.89 -13.65 -6.35
C SER A 76 -1.18 -15.04 -6.90
N LEU A 77 -0.92 -15.20 -8.20
CA LEU A 77 -1.27 -16.39 -8.97
C LEU A 77 -0.11 -17.40 -8.95
N TYR A 78 -0.42 -18.67 -8.72
CA TYR A 78 0.58 -19.76 -8.70
C TYR A 78 0.83 -20.36 -10.09
N PHE A 79 1.15 -19.49 -11.05
CA PHE A 79 1.54 -19.85 -12.41
C PHE A 79 2.87 -19.22 -12.77
N GLU A 80 3.58 -19.89 -13.67
CA GLU A 80 4.86 -19.43 -14.21
C GLU A 80 4.67 -18.17 -15.07
N ASP A 81 5.73 -17.38 -15.19
CA ASP A 81 5.76 -16.24 -16.10
C ASP A 81 5.47 -16.71 -17.53
N CYS A 82 4.74 -15.90 -18.30
CA CYS A 82 4.49 -16.18 -19.72
C CYS A 82 3.93 -17.59 -20.01
N SER A 83 3.05 -18.12 -19.15
CA SER A 83 2.48 -19.47 -19.27
C SER A 83 1.01 -19.50 -19.70
N ILE A 84 0.30 -18.38 -19.66
CA ILE A 84 -1.15 -18.26 -19.90
C ILE A 84 -1.45 -17.59 -21.24
N GLU A 85 -2.41 -18.12 -21.99
CA GLU A 85 -2.84 -17.56 -23.29
C GLU A 85 -3.87 -16.43 -23.11
N GLU A 86 -4.88 -16.67 -22.29
CA GLU A 86 -6.00 -15.77 -22.07
C GLU A 86 -6.44 -15.75 -20.60
N ILE A 87 -6.79 -14.57 -20.11
CA ILE A 87 -7.39 -14.37 -18.80
C ILE A 87 -8.74 -13.68 -18.98
N LYS A 88 -9.77 -14.20 -18.32
CA LYS A 88 -11.05 -13.53 -18.09
C LYS A 88 -11.21 -13.20 -16.63
N ALA A 89 -11.65 -11.98 -16.35
CA ALA A 89 -11.97 -11.49 -15.00
C ALA A 89 -13.24 -10.63 -15.09
N ALA A 90 -14.39 -11.27 -14.93
CA ALA A 90 -15.68 -10.63 -15.08
C ALA A 90 -16.25 -10.21 -13.73
N GLN A 91 -16.60 -8.93 -13.57
CA GLN A 91 -17.15 -8.36 -12.32
C GLN A 91 -16.25 -8.69 -11.10
N LEU A 92 -14.94 -8.47 -11.25
CA LEU A 92 -13.94 -8.78 -10.22
C LEU A 92 -13.21 -7.53 -9.73
N ILE A 93 -12.73 -6.71 -10.66
CA ILE A 93 -11.72 -5.69 -10.36
C ILE A 93 -12.24 -4.66 -9.35
N GLU A 94 -13.54 -4.38 -9.37
CA GLU A 94 -14.24 -3.49 -8.43
C GLU A 94 -14.16 -3.94 -6.96
N HIS A 95 -14.02 -5.24 -6.71
CA HIS A 95 -13.88 -5.82 -5.37
C HIS A 95 -12.46 -5.71 -4.81
N LEU A 96 -11.46 -5.44 -5.67
CA LEU A 96 -10.05 -5.40 -5.26
C LEU A 96 -9.69 -4.06 -4.59
N GLY A 97 -10.34 -2.97 -5.02
CA GLY A 97 -9.95 -1.61 -4.67
C GLY A 97 -8.74 -1.13 -5.47
N PHE A 98 -8.40 0.15 -5.34
CA PHE A 98 -7.41 0.82 -6.20
C PHE A 98 -6.02 0.15 -6.19
N PHE A 99 -5.39 -0.04 -5.03
CA PHE A 99 -4.02 -0.56 -4.95
C PHE A 99 -3.92 -2.05 -5.31
N LYS A 100 -4.84 -2.88 -4.82
CA LYS A 100 -4.80 -4.32 -5.11
C LYS A 100 -5.10 -4.60 -6.59
N ALA A 101 -5.92 -3.77 -7.24
CA ALA A 101 -6.13 -3.85 -8.68
C ALA A 101 -4.83 -3.65 -9.48
N GLN A 102 -3.94 -2.75 -9.04
CA GLN A 102 -2.62 -2.61 -9.69
C GLN A 102 -1.79 -3.89 -9.62
N TYR A 103 -1.77 -4.56 -8.46
CA TYR A 103 -1.10 -5.86 -8.31
C TYR A 103 -1.76 -6.95 -9.17
N PHE A 104 -3.09 -7.01 -9.19
CA PHE A 104 -3.84 -7.93 -10.04
C PHE A 104 -3.52 -7.76 -11.53
N LEU A 105 -3.54 -6.53 -12.06
CA LEU A 105 -3.24 -6.28 -13.47
C LEU A 105 -1.80 -6.68 -13.81
N THR A 106 -0.83 -6.34 -12.97
CA THR A 106 0.57 -6.74 -13.19
C THR A 106 0.80 -8.24 -13.04
N GLU A 107 0.02 -8.93 -12.19
CA GLU A 107 0.11 -10.37 -12.04
C GLU A 107 -0.50 -11.10 -13.25
N CYS A 108 -1.62 -10.58 -13.79
CA CYS A 108 -2.16 -11.01 -15.08
C CYS A 108 -1.13 -10.82 -16.19
N TYR A 109 -0.48 -9.65 -16.22
CA TYR A 109 0.58 -9.36 -17.18
C TYR A 109 1.74 -10.36 -17.06
N ARG A 110 2.20 -10.65 -15.83
CA ARG A 110 3.31 -11.58 -15.57
C ARG A 110 3.04 -12.96 -16.16
N VAL A 111 1.87 -13.53 -15.85
CA VAL A 111 1.54 -14.90 -16.26
C VAL A 111 1.14 -15.00 -17.73
N LEU A 112 0.64 -13.93 -18.35
CA LEU A 112 0.29 -13.93 -19.77
C LEU A 112 1.53 -14.06 -20.66
N LYS A 113 1.43 -14.91 -21.68
CA LYS A 113 2.38 -15.00 -22.80
C LYS A 113 2.48 -13.65 -23.53
N PRO A 114 3.61 -13.35 -24.18
CA PRO A 114 3.68 -12.21 -25.11
C PRO A 114 2.52 -12.25 -26.11
N GLY A 115 1.80 -11.14 -26.26
CA GLY A 115 0.60 -11.07 -27.11
C GLY A 115 -0.65 -11.75 -26.53
N GLY A 116 -0.60 -12.32 -25.33
CA GLY A 116 -1.74 -12.91 -24.62
C GLY A 116 -2.82 -11.89 -24.29
N LEU A 117 -4.05 -12.37 -24.08
CA LEU A 117 -5.25 -11.54 -23.96
C LEU A 117 -5.77 -11.48 -22.52
N LEU A 118 -5.98 -10.28 -22.01
CA LEU A 118 -6.69 -10.01 -20.76
C LEU A 118 -8.08 -9.42 -21.10
N ILE A 119 -9.14 -10.02 -20.57
CA ILE A 119 -10.51 -9.53 -20.66
C ILE A 119 -10.98 -9.20 -19.25
N VAL A 120 -11.16 -7.91 -18.94
CA VAL A 120 -11.64 -7.42 -17.65
C VAL A 120 -13.02 -6.80 -17.81
N GLU A 121 -13.94 -7.13 -16.92
CA GLU A 121 -15.27 -6.52 -16.86
C GLU A 121 -15.54 -5.92 -15.50
N THR A 122 -16.24 -4.78 -15.50
CA THR A 122 -16.60 -4.06 -14.28
C THR A 122 -17.89 -3.25 -14.52
N PRO A 123 -18.63 -2.83 -13.49
CA PRO A 123 -19.76 -1.93 -13.64
C PRO A 123 -19.37 -0.63 -14.34
N HIS A 124 -20.21 -0.15 -15.25
CA HIS A 124 -19.98 1.13 -15.92
C HIS A 124 -20.51 2.27 -15.05
N ILE A 125 -19.60 2.89 -14.30
CA ILE A 125 -19.95 3.86 -13.26
C ILE A 125 -20.60 5.14 -13.79
N GLU A 126 -20.15 5.65 -14.94
CA GLU A 126 -20.68 6.87 -15.53
C GLU A 126 -22.09 6.66 -16.10
N LYS A 127 -22.36 5.51 -16.75
CA LYS A 127 -23.72 5.17 -17.19
C LYS A 127 -24.63 4.92 -15.99
N THR A 128 -24.10 4.29 -14.93
CA THR A 128 -24.82 4.10 -13.66
C THR A 128 -25.23 5.44 -13.03
N PHE A 129 -24.33 6.43 -12.95
CA PHE A 129 -24.67 7.75 -12.42
C PHE A 129 -25.64 8.52 -13.33
N LYS A 130 -25.53 8.37 -14.66
CA LYS A 130 -26.52 8.95 -15.58
C LYS A 130 -27.93 8.37 -15.35
N ILE A 131 -28.04 7.07 -15.07
CA ILE A 131 -29.31 6.41 -14.72
C ILE A 131 -29.80 6.93 -13.36
N PHE A 132 -28.93 6.96 -12.34
CA PHE A 132 -29.26 7.49 -11.01
C PHE A 132 -29.82 8.92 -11.06
N LEU A 133 -29.13 9.83 -11.78
CA LEU A 133 -29.51 11.24 -11.84
C LEU A 133 -30.85 11.46 -12.55
N LYS A 134 -31.18 10.63 -13.54
CA LYS A 134 -32.44 10.71 -14.31
C LYS A 134 -33.58 9.90 -13.68
N GLY A 135 -33.25 8.96 -12.80
CA GLY A 135 -34.18 8.01 -12.22
C GLY A 135 -35.07 8.59 -11.13
N ASP A 136 -36.21 7.93 -10.93
CA ASP A 136 -37.05 8.10 -9.75
C ASP A 136 -36.44 7.43 -8.50
N ARG A 137 -37.18 7.37 -7.40
CA ARG A 137 -36.72 6.76 -6.14
C ARG A 137 -36.25 5.31 -6.33
N ALA A 138 -37.01 4.48 -7.05
CA ALA A 138 -36.72 3.05 -7.19
C ALA A 138 -35.50 2.81 -8.11
N VAL A 139 -35.39 3.58 -9.19
CA VAL A 139 -34.22 3.54 -10.08
C VAL A 139 -32.96 3.98 -9.35
N ARG A 140 -33.04 5.03 -8.52
CA ARG A 140 -31.92 5.48 -7.69
C ARG A 140 -31.45 4.41 -6.73
N GLU A 141 -32.37 3.79 -6.00
CA GLU A 141 -32.07 2.70 -5.06
C GLU A 141 -31.38 1.52 -5.76
N THR A 142 -31.88 1.13 -6.93
CA THR A 142 -31.27 0.06 -7.74
C THR A 142 -29.86 0.45 -8.20
N ALA A 143 -29.67 1.67 -8.70
CA ALA A 143 -28.37 2.16 -9.16
C ALA A 143 -27.33 2.22 -8.02
N LEU A 144 -27.74 2.56 -6.79
CA LEU A 144 -26.84 2.53 -5.63
C LEU A 144 -26.36 1.11 -5.32
N GLY A 145 -27.21 0.08 -5.50
CA GLY A 145 -26.80 -1.32 -5.39
C GLY A 145 -25.73 -1.73 -6.41
N TRP A 146 -25.72 -1.14 -7.61
CA TRP A 146 -24.66 -1.38 -8.60
C TRP A 146 -23.35 -0.66 -8.26
N VAL A 147 -23.42 0.45 -7.52
CA VAL A 147 -22.24 1.22 -7.09
C VAL A 147 -21.57 0.56 -5.90
N TYR A 148 -22.33 0.22 -4.86
CA TYR A 148 -21.77 -0.29 -3.59
C TYR A 148 -21.61 -1.81 -3.57
N GLY A 149 -22.30 -2.53 -4.46
CA GLY A 149 -22.36 -3.99 -4.40
C GLY A 149 -23.21 -4.46 -3.22
N SER A 150 -23.02 -5.71 -2.83
CA SER A 150 -23.69 -6.29 -1.65
C SER A 150 -22.84 -6.08 -0.40
N GLU A 151 -23.48 -5.92 0.77
CA GLU A 151 -22.79 -5.88 2.07
C GLU A 151 -22.29 -7.26 2.53
N SER A 152 -22.59 -8.32 1.78
CA SER A 152 -22.02 -9.64 2.04
C SER A 152 -20.51 -9.61 1.88
N THR A 153 -19.79 -10.25 2.81
CA THR A 153 -18.32 -10.23 2.84
C THR A 153 -17.73 -10.67 1.49
N GLY A 154 -16.91 -9.81 0.88
CA GLY A 154 -16.25 -10.07 -0.41
C GLY A 154 -17.08 -9.65 -1.63
N MET A 155 -18.35 -9.30 -1.44
CA MET A 155 -19.24 -8.84 -2.52
C MET A 155 -19.38 -7.31 -2.54
N GLU A 156 -18.71 -6.60 -1.64
CA GLU A 156 -18.69 -5.14 -1.64
C GLU A 156 -17.84 -4.64 -2.81
N HIS A 157 -18.29 -3.58 -3.48
CA HIS A 157 -17.46 -2.87 -4.44
C HIS A 157 -16.58 -1.88 -3.67
N ARG A 158 -15.27 -2.09 -3.70
CA ARG A 158 -14.30 -1.22 -3.03
C ARG A 158 -13.89 -0.02 -3.88
N TYR A 159 -13.99 -0.16 -5.20
CA TYR A 159 -13.68 0.92 -6.13
C TYR A 159 -14.45 0.72 -7.43
N CYS A 160 -15.25 1.70 -7.83
CA CYS A 160 -15.83 1.71 -9.17
C CYS A 160 -14.85 2.40 -10.12
N PHE A 161 -14.46 1.74 -11.21
CA PHE A 161 -13.45 2.26 -12.12
C PHE A 161 -14.09 3.18 -13.17
N PRO A 162 -13.73 4.48 -13.22
CA PRO A 162 -13.97 5.29 -14.40
C PRO A 162 -13.27 4.72 -15.62
N VAL A 163 -13.85 4.93 -16.80
CA VAL A 163 -13.35 4.40 -18.08
C VAL A 163 -11.89 4.79 -18.29
N GLU A 164 -11.57 6.07 -18.14
CA GLU A 164 -10.22 6.62 -18.35
C GLU A 164 -9.19 6.05 -17.36
N LEU A 165 -9.56 5.88 -16.09
CA LEU A 165 -8.64 5.38 -15.08
C LEU A 165 -8.35 3.89 -15.24
N LEU A 166 -9.30 3.10 -15.76
CA LEU A 166 -9.05 1.71 -16.10
C LEU A 166 -8.18 1.57 -17.35
N GLU A 167 -8.37 2.43 -18.36
CA GLU A 167 -7.49 2.51 -19.53
C GLU A 167 -6.05 2.84 -19.11
N GLU A 168 -5.86 3.83 -18.24
CA GLU A 168 -4.55 4.20 -17.68
C GLU A 168 -3.93 3.08 -16.84
N ALA A 169 -4.72 2.39 -16.02
CA ALA A 169 -4.24 1.27 -15.21
C ALA A 169 -3.79 0.08 -16.07
N LEU A 170 -4.54 -0.25 -17.13
CA LEU A 170 -4.16 -1.29 -18.10
C LEU A 170 -2.86 -0.90 -18.83
N ALA A 171 -2.77 0.33 -19.33
CA ALA A 171 -1.57 0.83 -20.00
C ALA A 171 -0.35 0.83 -19.07
N GLY A 172 -0.51 1.29 -17.83
CA GLY A 172 0.54 1.29 -16.81
C GLY A 172 1.01 -0.10 -16.42
N ALA A 173 0.14 -1.12 -16.50
CA ALA A 173 0.51 -2.52 -16.30
C ALA A 173 1.15 -3.18 -17.52
N GLY A 174 1.27 -2.48 -18.66
CA GLY A 174 1.92 -2.97 -19.88
C GLY A 174 0.96 -3.57 -20.92
N PHE A 175 -0.34 -3.30 -20.81
CA PHE A 175 -1.33 -3.74 -21.78
C PHE A 175 -1.61 -2.66 -22.84
N GLU A 176 -1.87 -3.11 -24.06
CA GLU A 176 -2.44 -2.29 -25.12
C GLU A 176 -3.93 -2.61 -25.24
N LEU A 177 -4.77 -1.57 -25.27
CA LEU A 177 -6.20 -1.76 -25.42
C LEU A 177 -6.55 -2.22 -26.83
N VAL A 178 -7.21 -3.38 -26.96
CA VAL A 178 -7.70 -3.91 -28.24
C VAL A 178 -9.14 -3.48 -28.49
N LYS A 179 -9.99 -3.59 -27.47
CA LYS A 179 -11.43 -3.33 -27.62
C LYS A 179 -12.07 -2.90 -26.31
N LYS A 180 -13.00 -1.95 -26.40
CA LYS A 180 -13.90 -1.53 -25.33
C LYS A 180 -15.34 -1.83 -25.74
N ASP A 181 -16.04 -2.61 -24.92
CA ASP A 181 -17.43 -3.00 -25.13
C ASP A 181 -18.30 -2.47 -23.99
N LEU A 182 -19.46 -1.90 -24.35
CA LEU A 182 -20.48 -1.40 -23.44
C LEU A 182 -21.73 -2.27 -23.60
N PHE A 183 -22.21 -2.83 -22.50
CA PHE A 183 -23.36 -3.74 -22.52
C PHE A 183 -24.09 -3.68 -21.18
N ASP A 184 -25.24 -4.33 -21.09
CA ASP A 184 -25.96 -4.49 -19.84
C ASP A 184 -25.77 -5.93 -19.36
N TYR A 185 -25.09 -6.09 -18.21
CA TYR A 185 -24.70 -7.40 -17.65
C TYR A 185 -25.92 -8.20 -17.16
N GLN A 186 -26.87 -7.47 -16.60
CA GLN A 186 -28.24 -7.91 -16.31
C GLN A 186 -29.17 -6.85 -16.89
N ALA A 187 -30.48 -7.12 -16.91
CA ALA A 187 -31.47 -6.11 -17.33
C ALA A 187 -31.17 -4.78 -16.61
N ASP A 188 -30.84 -3.77 -17.41
CA ASP A 188 -30.52 -2.40 -16.99
C ASP A 188 -29.27 -2.17 -16.14
N ARG A 189 -28.46 -3.20 -15.82
CA ARG A 189 -27.19 -3.04 -15.07
C ARG A 189 -26.03 -2.75 -16.04
N PRO A 190 -25.56 -1.49 -16.18
CA PRO A 190 -24.56 -1.15 -17.16
C PRO A 190 -23.19 -1.74 -16.78
N ALA A 191 -22.54 -2.33 -17.77
CA ALA A 191 -21.21 -2.91 -17.62
C ALA A 191 -20.29 -2.46 -18.75
N LEU A 192 -19.00 -2.55 -18.43
CA LEU A 192 -17.88 -2.21 -19.29
C LEU A 192 -16.96 -3.42 -19.38
N ARG A 193 -16.60 -3.81 -20.60
CA ARG A 193 -15.59 -4.85 -20.86
C ARG A 193 -14.44 -4.27 -21.65
N PHE A 194 -13.23 -4.48 -21.15
CA PHE A 194 -11.99 -4.19 -21.83
C PHE A 194 -11.30 -5.49 -22.24
N SER A 195 -10.95 -5.59 -23.52
CA SER A 195 -10.06 -6.61 -24.05
C SER A 195 -8.72 -5.95 -24.34
N ALA A 196 -7.67 -6.38 -23.66
CA ALA A 196 -6.34 -5.77 -23.74
C ALA A 196 -5.26 -6.82 -23.97
N ARG A 197 -4.28 -6.52 -24.81
CA ARG A 197 -3.20 -7.42 -25.19
C ARG A 197 -1.93 -7.09 -24.43
N LYS A 198 -1.20 -8.08 -23.95
CA LYS A 198 0.14 -7.88 -23.40
C LYS A 198 1.07 -7.34 -24.50
N ASN A 199 1.49 -6.07 -24.39
CA ASN A 199 2.31 -5.41 -25.40
C ASN A 199 3.81 -5.33 -25.02
N GLY A 200 4.16 -5.64 -23.77
CA GLY A 200 5.58 -5.71 -23.37
C GLY A 200 6.21 -4.32 -23.18
N SER A 201 6.96 -4.13 -22.09
CA SER A 201 7.95 -3.04 -22.00
C SER A 201 8.91 -3.33 -20.87
N ALA A 202 10.15 -2.82 -20.95
CA ALA A 202 11.12 -3.01 -19.87
C ALA A 202 10.60 -2.50 -18.51
N ALA A 203 9.78 -1.44 -18.52
CA ALA A 203 9.14 -0.90 -17.32
C ALA A 203 8.07 -1.85 -16.77
N ALA A 204 7.19 -2.38 -17.63
CA ALA A 204 6.13 -3.30 -17.22
C ALA A 204 6.68 -4.65 -16.75
N ASP A 205 7.68 -5.20 -17.44
CA ASP A 205 8.38 -6.42 -17.03
C ASP A 205 9.01 -6.27 -15.64
N LEU A 206 9.70 -5.15 -15.41
CA LEU A 206 10.31 -4.84 -14.12
C LEU A 206 9.26 -4.62 -13.03
N ALA A 207 8.18 -3.89 -13.32
CA ALA A 207 7.10 -3.64 -12.37
C ALA A 207 6.42 -4.95 -11.93
N ALA A 208 6.13 -5.84 -12.88
CA ALA A 208 5.51 -7.14 -12.62
C ALA A 208 6.43 -8.04 -11.78
N ALA A 209 7.71 -8.14 -12.13
CA ALA A 209 8.68 -8.91 -11.35
C ALA A 209 8.87 -8.35 -9.93
N LEU A 210 8.91 -7.02 -9.78
CA LEU A 210 9.07 -6.37 -8.49
C LEU A 210 7.86 -6.55 -7.58
N ARG A 211 6.64 -6.37 -8.10
CA ARG A 211 5.40 -6.64 -7.34
C ARG A 211 5.29 -8.10 -6.93
N ARG A 212 5.72 -9.03 -7.78
CA ARG A 212 5.77 -10.46 -7.44
C ARG A 212 6.71 -10.72 -6.28
N GLU A 213 7.93 -10.19 -6.33
CA GLU A 213 8.91 -10.35 -5.25
C GLU A 213 8.42 -9.73 -3.93
N LEU A 214 7.85 -8.52 -3.97
CA LEU A 214 7.26 -7.87 -2.81
C LEU A 214 6.12 -8.70 -2.19
N SER A 215 5.26 -9.28 -3.04
CA SER A 215 4.15 -10.13 -2.60
C SER A 215 4.66 -11.39 -1.90
N VAL A 216 5.66 -12.07 -2.47
CA VAL A 216 6.27 -13.27 -1.88
C VAL A 216 6.91 -12.97 -0.53
N ARG A 217 7.47 -11.77 -0.37
CA ARG A 217 8.11 -11.33 0.88
C ARG A 217 7.14 -10.71 1.90
N GLY A 218 5.84 -10.66 1.59
CA GLY A 218 4.83 -10.05 2.46
C GLY A 218 5.02 -8.54 2.65
N ALA A 219 5.69 -7.86 1.71
CA ALA A 219 5.89 -6.41 1.71
C ALA A 219 4.71 -5.70 1.03
N LEU A 220 3.50 -5.99 1.51
CA LEU A 220 2.23 -5.48 1.00
C LEU A 220 1.54 -4.66 2.10
N TYR A 221 0.97 -3.52 1.71
CA TYR A 221 0.31 -2.58 2.64
C TYR A 221 -1.20 -2.51 2.41
N PHE A 222 -1.83 -3.60 1.97
CA PHE A 222 -3.27 -3.63 1.80
C PHE A 222 -3.96 -3.39 3.15
N GLY A 223 -4.91 -2.45 3.19
CA GLY A 223 -5.59 -2.02 4.41
C GLY A 223 -4.99 -0.78 5.09
N ASP A 224 -3.80 -0.32 4.68
CA ASP A 224 -3.27 1.01 5.04
C ASP A 224 -3.10 1.83 3.74
N GLU A 225 -4.10 2.65 3.43
CA GLU A 225 -4.16 3.45 2.20
C GLU A 225 -2.94 4.39 2.04
N TYR A 226 -2.52 5.04 3.13
CA TYR A 226 -1.38 5.97 3.09
C TYR A 226 -0.08 5.21 2.79
N ALA A 227 0.14 4.09 3.47
CA ALA A 227 1.30 3.25 3.22
C ALA A 227 1.29 2.65 1.81
N ALA A 228 0.14 2.19 1.32
CA ALA A 228 0.00 1.68 -0.04
C ALA A 228 0.26 2.76 -1.10
N ALA A 229 -0.20 3.99 -0.89
CA ALA A 229 0.06 5.13 -1.77
C ALA A 229 1.54 5.49 -1.83
N GLU A 230 2.21 5.56 -0.68
CA GLU A 230 3.65 5.84 -0.62
C GLU A 230 4.46 4.72 -1.27
N MET A 231 4.11 3.45 -1.02
CA MET A 231 4.75 2.30 -1.66
C MET A 231 4.59 2.32 -3.19
N GLU A 232 3.40 2.68 -3.69
CA GLU A 232 3.15 2.80 -5.13
C GLU A 232 4.01 3.91 -5.77
N LYS A 233 4.20 5.05 -5.10
CA LYS A 233 5.11 6.11 -5.57
C LYS A 233 6.55 5.61 -5.63
N LEU A 234 7.03 4.98 -4.57
CA LEU A 234 8.40 4.44 -4.50
C LEU A 234 8.62 3.35 -5.56
N LEU A 235 7.63 2.49 -5.81
CA LEU A 235 7.68 1.47 -6.85
C LEU A 235 7.83 2.10 -8.24
N LYS A 236 7.05 3.14 -8.55
CA LYS A 236 7.18 3.87 -9.84
C LYS A 236 8.57 4.49 -10.00
N ILE A 237 9.11 5.08 -8.94
CA ILE A 237 10.48 5.63 -8.92
C ILE A 237 11.51 4.50 -9.16
N ALA A 238 11.39 3.37 -8.46
CA ALA A 238 12.27 2.21 -8.62
C ALA A 238 12.24 1.65 -10.04
N VAL A 239 11.06 1.56 -10.66
CA VAL A 239 10.90 1.12 -12.05
C VAL A 239 11.55 2.11 -13.01
N ALA A 240 11.30 3.41 -12.86
CA ALA A 240 11.89 4.43 -13.72
C ALA A 240 13.44 4.40 -13.69
N HIS A 241 14.04 4.44 -12.50
CA HIS A 241 15.49 4.35 -12.35
C HIS A 241 16.05 2.98 -12.77
N GLY A 242 15.30 1.91 -12.56
CA GLY A 242 15.69 0.56 -12.97
C GLY A 242 15.68 0.33 -14.49
N VAL A 243 14.87 1.10 -15.22
CA VAL A 243 14.89 1.17 -16.69
C VAL A 243 16.05 2.03 -17.18
N SER A 244 16.36 3.14 -16.50
CA SER A 244 17.51 3.99 -16.83
C SER A 244 18.85 3.47 -16.28
N ALA A 245 18.87 2.28 -15.66
CA ALA A 245 20.03 1.65 -15.04
C ALA A 245 20.73 2.47 -13.94
N ASP A 246 19.99 3.33 -13.23
CA ASP A 246 20.48 4.09 -12.09
C ASP A 246 20.28 3.30 -10.78
N GLU A 247 21.12 2.29 -10.58
CA GLU A 247 21.04 1.42 -9.40
C GLU A 247 21.31 2.16 -8.09
N ALA A 248 22.11 3.24 -8.11
CA ALA A 248 22.41 4.02 -6.92
C ALA A 248 21.14 4.73 -6.41
N ALA A 249 20.36 5.33 -7.32
CA ALA A 249 19.07 5.94 -6.97
C ALA A 249 18.07 4.90 -6.46
N VAL A 250 18.05 3.68 -7.00
CA VAL A 250 17.18 2.62 -6.47
C VAL A 250 17.61 2.14 -5.09
N PHE A 251 18.93 2.00 -4.85
CA PHE A 251 19.44 1.63 -3.52
C PHE A 251 19.10 2.68 -2.46
N GLU A 252 19.11 3.96 -2.84
CA GLU A 252 18.69 5.06 -1.97
C GLU A 252 17.22 4.98 -1.54
N LEU A 253 16.36 4.28 -2.29
CA LEU A 253 14.98 4.03 -1.85
C LEU A 253 14.91 3.20 -0.56
N ALA A 254 16.00 2.54 -0.16
CA ALA A 254 16.11 1.86 1.14
C ALA A 254 15.98 2.82 2.33
N LEU A 255 16.17 4.14 2.15
CA LEU A 255 15.86 5.13 3.17
C LEU A 255 14.37 5.14 3.55
N TYR A 256 13.50 4.79 2.59
CA TYR A 256 12.05 4.88 2.71
C TYR A 256 11.40 3.50 2.90
N GLU A 257 11.83 2.52 2.10
CA GLU A 257 11.42 1.12 2.20
C GLU A 257 12.57 0.17 1.80
N PRO A 258 13.37 -0.29 2.77
CA PRO A 258 14.43 -1.28 2.57
C PRO A 258 14.02 -2.53 1.79
N ARG A 259 12.79 -3.01 1.98
CA ARG A 259 12.30 -4.24 1.33
C ARG A 259 12.04 -4.04 -0.15
N LEU A 260 11.73 -2.81 -0.59
CA LEU A 260 11.61 -2.47 -2.01
C LEU A 260 12.98 -2.53 -2.69
N ALA A 261 13.99 -1.91 -2.08
CA ALA A 261 15.35 -1.95 -2.59
C ALA A 261 15.89 -3.39 -2.64
N GLU A 262 15.67 -4.18 -1.58
CA GLU A 262 16.05 -5.59 -1.58
C GLU A 262 15.35 -6.38 -2.70
N ALA A 263 14.03 -6.24 -2.83
CA ALA A 263 13.26 -6.91 -3.87
C ALA A 263 13.76 -6.54 -5.28
N PHE A 264 14.06 -5.26 -5.51
CA PHE A 264 14.63 -4.80 -6.78
C PHE A 264 15.96 -5.48 -7.11
N PHE A 265 16.92 -5.50 -6.19
CA PHE A 265 18.23 -6.09 -6.47
C PHE A 265 18.19 -7.61 -6.57
N ARG A 266 17.21 -8.27 -5.95
CA ARG A 266 16.93 -9.70 -6.18
C ARG A 266 16.43 -9.93 -7.59
N VAL A 267 15.47 -9.14 -8.06
CA VAL A 267 14.92 -9.23 -9.41
C VAL A 267 16.01 -8.96 -10.47
N LYS A 268 16.82 -7.91 -10.29
CA LYS A 268 17.90 -7.57 -11.23
C LYS A 268 19.10 -8.52 -11.16
N GLY A 269 19.35 -9.14 -10.02
CA GLY A 269 20.50 -10.02 -9.82
C GLY A 269 21.84 -9.31 -9.59
N THR A 270 21.84 -8.00 -9.29
CA THR A 270 23.08 -7.22 -9.16
C THR A 270 23.78 -7.46 -7.82
N ALA A 271 24.90 -8.19 -7.85
CA ALA A 271 25.65 -8.58 -6.65
C ALA A 271 26.14 -7.41 -5.79
N ARG A 272 26.50 -6.26 -6.41
CA ARG A 272 27.07 -5.09 -5.74
C ARG A 272 26.17 -4.57 -4.61
N PHE A 273 24.88 -4.40 -4.90
CA PHE A 273 23.91 -3.81 -3.96
C PHE A 273 23.11 -4.87 -3.20
N MET A 274 22.98 -6.08 -3.74
CA MET A 274 22.12 -7.12 -3.17
C MET A 274 22.44 -7.43 -1.70
N LYS A 275 23.73 -7.61 -1.35
CA LYS A 275 24.13 -7.91 0.05
C LYS A 275 23.80 -6.74 0.98
N ALA A 276 24.08 -5.51 0.55
CA ALA A 276 23.83 -4.31 1.33
C ALA A 276 22.32 -4.10 1.53
N ALA A 277 21.52 -4.20 0.46
CA ALA A 277 20.07 -4.03 0.51
C ALA A 277 19.39 -5.08 1.41
N ALA A 278 19.80 -6.35 1.30
CA ALA A 278 19.32 -7.40 2.20
C ALA A 278 19.73 -7.15 3.66
N GLY A 279 20.95 -6.66 3.89
CA GLY A 279 21.41 -6.29 5.22
C GLY A 279 20.62 -5.14 5.83
N VAL A 280 20.39 -4.06 5.06
CA VAL A 280 19.59 -2.89 5.48
C VAL A 280 18.14 -3.30 5.77
N ALA A 281 17.54 -4.17 4.95
CA ALA A 281 16.20 -4.71 5.20
C ALA A 281 16.13 -5.57 6.47
N ALA A 282 17.22 -6.25 6.85
CA ALA A 282 17.27 -7.12 8.03
C ALA A 282 17.45 -6.36 9.36
N VAL A 283 17.98 -5.12 9.33
CA VAL A 283 18.28 -4.34 10.55
C VAL A 283 17.18 -3.37 10.97
N ASN A 284 15.97 -3.52 10.41
CA ASN A 284 14.83 -2.64 10.69
C ASN A 284 15.17 -1.15 10.47
N PHE A 285 15.76 -0.86 9.31
CA PHE A 285 16.38 0.44 9.04
C PHE A 285 15.40 1.62 9.11
N THR A 286 14.11 1.43 8.82
CA THR A 286 13.13 2.52 8.97
C THR A 286 12.91 2.93 10.43
N ALA A 287 13.04 2.01 11.39
CA ALA A 287 13.05 2.38 12.81
C ALA A 287 14.23 3.29 13.17
N ARG A 288 15.41 3.06 12.57
CA ARG A 288 16.58 3.94 12.70
C ARG A 288 16.29 5.31 12.11
N MET A 289 15.70 5.38 10.91
CA MET A 289 15.31 6.65 10.28
C MET A 289 14.35 7.46 11.16
N TYR A 290 13.34 6.80 11.74
CA TYR A 290 12.43 7.42 12.70
C TYR A 290 13.13 7.85 13.99
N GLY A 291 14.05 7.04 14.52
CA GLY A 291 14.85 7.40 15.69
C GLY A 291 15.71 8.64 15.45
N THR A 292 16.32 8.75 14.26
CA THR A 292 17.10 9.93 13.87
C THR A 292 16.21 11.16 13.70
N LEU A 293 15.01 11.02 13.13
CA LEU A 293 14.03 12.10 13.07
C LEU A 293 13.57 12.54 14.46
N ALA A 294 13.28 11.57 15.34
CA ALA A 294 12.71 11.83 16.67
C ALA A 294 13.71 12.49 17.63
N ARG A 295 15.01 12.22 17.49
CA ARG A 295 16.06 12.85 18.30
C ARG A 295 16.44 14.27 17.85
N GLN A 296 16.01 14.70 16.67
CA GLN A 296 16.24 16.09 16.26
C GLN A 296 15.55 17.03 17.26
N PRO A 297 16.22 18.14 17.65
CA PRO A 297 15.64 19.10 18.57
C PRO A 297 14.23 19.52 18.14
N LEU A 298 13.32 19.62 19.10
CA LEU A 298 11.94 20.00 18.81
C LEU A 298 11.81 21.44 18.24
N GLY A 299 12.85 22.27 18.36
CA GLY A 299 12.89 23.61 17.77
C GLY A 299 13.28 23.63 16.29
N THR A 300 13.80 22.51 15.76
CA THR A 300 14.13 22.38 14.33
C THR A 300 12.86 22.34 13.50
N THR A 301 12.86 22.87 12.26
CA THR A 301 11.69 22.73 11.39
C THR A 301 11.48 21.26 10.99
N GLN A 302 10.26 20.86 10.63
CA GLN A 302 10.02 19.49 10.18
C GLN A 302 10.85 19.14 8.93
N LYS A 303 10.97 20.10 8.00
CA LYS A 303 11.79 19.94 6.78
C LYS A 303 13.24 19.65 7.11
N ASP A 304 13.85 20.45 7.98
CA ASP A 304 15.27 20.31 8.31
C ASP A 304 15.52 19.04 9.15
N ALA A 305 14.60 18.71 10.06
CA ALA A 305 14.69 17.48 10.85
C ALA A 305 14.60 16.22 9.95
N PHE A 306 13.71 16.24 8.95
CA PHE A 306 13.60 15.16 7.98
C PHE A 306 14.82 15.09 7.05
N ALA A 307 15.35 16.23 6.61
CA ALA A 307 16.56 16.30 5.81
C ALA A 307 17.78 15.73 6.55
N ALA A 308 17.94 16.05 7.84
CA ALA A 308 19.00 15.49 8.68
C ALA A 308 18.87 13.97 8.83
N ALA A 309 17.64 13.44 8.96
CA ALA A 309 17.41 12.00 8.98
C ALA A 309 17.82 11.33 7.66
N LEU A 310 17.49 11.94 6.51
CA LEU A 310 17.92 11.44 5.20
C LEU A 310 19.44 11.51 5.02
N GLU A 311 20.10 12.58 5.46
CA GLU A 311 21.55 12.75 5.35
C GLU A 311 22.29 11.66 6.13
N GLU A 312 21.89 11.42 7.38
CA GLU A 312 22.48 10.36 8.18
C GLU A 312 22.20 8.98 7.58
N GLY A 313 20.96 8.74 7.16
CA GLY A 313 20.59 7.48 6.51
C GLY A 313 21.41 7.22 5.24
N ARG A 314 21.72 8.26 4.44
CA ARG A 314 22.61 8.13 3.26
C ARG A 314 24.02 7.72 3.67
N SER A 315 24.52 8.26 4.78
CA SER A 315 25.79 7.87 5.37
C SER A 315 25.77 6.39 5.77
N ASP A 316 24.71 5.94 6.43
CA ASP A 316 24.54 4.53 6.80
C ASP A 316 24.44 3.60 5.58
N LEU A 317 23.73 4.01 4.51
CA LEU A 317 23.66 3.23 3.27
C LEU A 317 25.05 3.11 2.60
N LYS A 318 25.87 4.17 2.66
CA LYS A 318 27.26 4.13 2.18
C LYS A 318 28.12 3.15 2.98
N GLU A 319 27.98 3.14 4.31
CA GLU A 319 28.66 2.19 5.18
C GLU A 319 28.18 0.75 4.96
N ALA A 320 26.88 0.55 4.70
CA ALA A 320 26.30 -0.74 4.36
C ALA A 320 26.90 -1.33 3.06
N LEU A 321 27.18 -0.48 2.06
CA LEU A 321 27.91 -0.89 0.85
C LEU A 321 29.36 -1.33 1.14
N ALA A 322 29.98 -0.77 2.18
CA ALA A 322 31.29 -1.21 2.67
C ALA A 322 31.20 -2.44 3.62
N GLY A 323 30.00 -3.02 3.79
CA GLY A 323 29.76 -4.20 4.61
C GLY A 323 29.55 -3.91 6.10
N ARG A 324 29.41 -2.64 6.48
CA ARG A 324 29.15 -2.20 7.86
C ARG A 324 27.69 -1.79 8.00
N LEU A 325 26.87 -2.67 8.56
CA LEU A 325 25.47 -2.40 8.82
C LEU A 325 25.29 -1.63 10.13
N PRO A 326 24.31 -0.73 10.23
CA PRO A 326 23.93 -0.15 11.51
C PRO A 326 23.37 -1.24 12.45
N PRO A 327 23.34 -0.98 13.77
CA PRO A 327 22.71 -1.90 14.72
C PRO A 327 21.25 -2.19 14.36
N LEU A 328 20.81 -3.42 14.65
CA LEU A 328 19.40 -3.79 14.54
C LEU A 328 18.55 -2.98 15.53
N GLU A 329 17.55 -2.28 15.02
CA GLU A 329 16.58 -1.56 15.83
C GLU A 329 15.38 -2.46 16.20
N LYS A 330 14.99 -2.45 17.47
CA LYS A 330 13.97 -3.39 17.98
C LYS A 330 12.57 -3.12 17.41
N THR A 331 12.13 -1.87 17.42
CA THR A 331 10.78 -1.48 16.99
C THR A 331 10.79 -0.06 16.43
N GLY A 332 10.15 0.14 15.29
CA GLY A 332 9.88 1.46 14.72
C GLY A 332 8.38 1.74 14.70
N PRO A 333 7.98 3.00 14.55
CA PRO A 333 6.56 3.37 14.53
C PRO A 333 5.82 2.88 13.28
N HIS A 334 6.54 2.65 12.19
CA HIS A 334 5.98 2.14 10.94
C HIS A 334 7.08 1.52 10.06
N ALA A 335 6.70 0.61 9.15
CA ALA A 335 7.64 -0.08 8.27
C ALA A 335 8.12 0.77 7.08
N LEU A 336 7.32 1.76 6.66
CA LEU A 336 7.70 2.81 5.70
C LEU A 336 8.11 4.08 6.44
N PHE A 337 9.21 4.70 5.99
CA PHE A 337 9.61 6.03 6.40
C PHE A 337 9.35 7.01 5.26
N SER A 338 8.48 8.00 5.48
CA SER A 338 8.30 9.13 4.57
C SER A 338 7.77 10.34 5.34
N PHE A 339 7.76 11.52 4.73
CA PHE A 339 7.21 12.71 5.36
C PHE A 339 5.74 12.51 5.72
N GLU A 340 4.97 11.93 4.79
CA GLU A 340 3.54 11.65 4.98
C GLU A 340 3.32 10.57 6.03
N MET A 341 4.10 9.49 6.02
CA MET A 341 3.98 8.46 7.06
C MET A 341 4.36 8.99 8.45
N ALA A 342 5.37 9.85 8.56
CA ALA A 342 5.71 10.51 9.82
C ALA A 342 4.56 11.39 10.34
N ARG A 343 3.86 12.09 9.44
CA ARG A 343 2.64 12.85 9.76
C ARG A 343 1.51 11.94 10.23
N ILE A 344 1.20 10.86 9.51
CA ILE A 344 0.13 9.92 9.86
C ILE A 344 0.37 9.23 11.20
N VAL A 345 1.60 8.76 11.45
CA VAL A 345 1.96 8.18 12.74
C VAL A 345 1.85 9.22 13.84
N SER A 346 2.38 10.43 13.63
CA SER A 346 2.25 11.55 14.57
C SER A 346 0.79 11.83 14.93
N ASP A 347 -0.12 11.86 13.96
CA ASP A 347 -1.55 12.10 14.19
C ASP A 347 -2.19 10.98 15.02
N ARG A 348 -1.80 9.71 14.82
CA ARG A 348 -2.27 8.58 15.65
C ARG A 348 -1.81 8.76 17.10
N THR A 349 -0.54 9.12 17.32
CA THR A 349 0.03 9.38 18.65
C THR A 349 -0.62 10.61 19.31
N PHE A 350 -0.88 11.66 18.54
CA PHE A 350 -1.58 12.86 19.00
C PHE A 350 -2.99 12.52 19.50
N ARG A 351 -3.76 11.69 18.78
CA ARG A 351 -5.10 11.25 19.21
C ARG A 351 -5.05 10.43 20.51
N ALA A 352 -4.02 9.61 20.72
CA ALA A 352 -3.80 8.94 21.99
C ALA A 352 -3.57 9.95 23.12
N GLY A 353 -2.77 11.00 22.86
CA GLY A 353 -2.57 12.11 23.79
C GLY A 353 -3.87 12.87 24.12
N LEU A 354 -4.73 13.14 23.13
CA LEU A 354 -6.04 13.76 23.37
C LEU A 354 -6.92 12.89 24.28
N LYS A 355 -6.89 11.57 24.09
CA LYS A 355 -7.61 10.63 24.96
C LYS A 355 -7.08 10.68 26.39
N ALA A 356 -5.76 10.70 26.59
CA ALA A 356 -5.17 10.84 27.93
C ALA A 356 -5.54 12.20 28.56
N TYR A 357 -5.46 13.29 27.78
CA TYR A 357 -5.81 14.64 28.23
C TYR A 357 -7.26 14.74 28.69
N ALA A 358 -8.20 14.14 27.95
CA ALA A 358 -9.62 14.13 28.30
C ALA A 358 -9.95 13.32 29.57
N ASN A 359 -9.03 12.48 30.04
CA ASN A 359 -9.15 11.71 31.29
C ASN A 359 -8.28 12.31 32.41
N ASP A 360 -7.91 13.59 32.30
CA ASP A 360 -7.04 14.31 33.24
C ASP A 360 -5.66 13.66 33.48
N ALA A 361 -5.25 12.74 32.61
CA ALA A 361 -3.94 12.09 32.65
C ALA A 361 -2.87 12.96 31.97
N PHE A 362 -2.68 14.18 32.47
CA PHE A 362 -1.87 15.22 31.80
C PHE A 362 -0.40 14.85 31.62
N GLY A 363 0.16 14.00 32.48
CA GLY A 363 1.53 13.49 32.30
C GLY A 363 1.68 12.56 31.10
N GLU A 364 0.75 11.62 30.95
CA GLU A 364 0.68 10.71 29.80
C GLU A 364 0.35 11.47 28.51
N ALA A 365 -0.56 12.45 28.61
CA ALA A 365 -0.90 13.35 27.51
C ALA A 365 0.33 14.13 27.01
N ALA A 366 1.06 14.79 27.93
CA ALA A 366 2.29 15.52 27.59
C ALA A 366 3.33 14.61 26.91
N GLY A 367 3.52 13.39 27.43
CA GLY A 367 4.42 12.40 26.81
C GLY A 367 4.00 12.03 25.38
N SER A 368 2.70 11.80 25.18
CA SER A 368 2.15 11.46 23.86
C SER A 368 2.27 12.62 22.86
N PHE A 369 1.99 13.85 23.30
CA PHE A 369 2.15 15.04 22.46
C PHE A 369 3.62 15.31 22.11
N ALA A 370 4.54 15.13 23.05
CA ALA A 370 5.96 15.22 22.78
C ALA A 370 6.40 14.20 21.72
N GLU A 371 5.93 12.96 21.81
CA GLU A 371 6.24 11.91 20.85
C GLU A 371 5.63 12.18 19.47
N ALA A 372 4.39 12.66 19.42
CA ALA A 372 3.78 13.12 18.18
C ALA A 372 4.62 14.23 17.52
N LEU A 373 5.08 15.21 18.30
CA LEU A 373 5.90 16.33 17.81
C LEU A 373 7.30 15.92 17.34
N ARG A 374 7.90 14.90 17.96
CA ARG A 374 9.18 14.33 17.50
C ARG A 374 9.08 13.75 16.09
N LEU A 375 7.91 13.18 15.74
CA LEU A 375 7.62 12.63 14.43
C LEU A 375 7.16 13.70 13.42
N CYS A 376 6.31 14.63 13.84
CA CYS A 376 5.82 15.72 13.01
C CYS A 376 5.69 17.03 13.79
N ARG A 377 6.59 17.97 13.52
CA ARG A 377 6.66 19.29 14.18
C ARG A 377 5.68 20.32 13.60
N ASP A 378 5.06 19.99 12.48
CA ASP A 378 4.16 20.86 11.72
C ASP A 378 2.69 20.71 12.15
N ASN A 379 2.42 20.03 13.28
CA ASN A 379 1.10 19.93 13.87
C ASN A 379 0.91 21.02 14.95
N PRO A 380 0.19 22.13 14.67
CA PRO A 380 0.03 23.21 15.63
C PRO A 380 -0.85 22.81 16.84
N TYR A 381 -1.78 21.87 16.65
CA TYR A 381 -2.61 21.38 17.74
C TYR A 381 -1.82 20.50 18.71
N ALA A 382 -0.87 19.70 18.21
CA ALA A 382 0.03 18.95 19.07
C ALA A 382 0.86 19.88 19.96
N TRP A 383 1.37 20.99 19.42
CA TRP A 383 2.04 22.03 20.20
C TRP A 383 1.13 22.68 21.25
N LEU A 384 -0.10 23.01 20.87
CA LEU A 384 -1.09 23.64 21.75
C LEU A 384 -1.43 22.73 22.94
N TYR A 385 -1.77 21.47 22.69
CA TYR A 385 -2.13 20.53 23.74
C TYR A 385 -0.93 20.06 24.56
N PHE A 386 0.28 20.08 23.97
CA PHE A 386 1.51 19.90 24.73
C PHE A 386 1.67 21.01 25.77
N ALA A 387 1.51 22.28 25.38
CA ALA A 387 1.56 23.41 26.30
C ALA A 387 0.47 23.32 27.39
N ARG A 388 -0.78 23.07 27.00
CA ARG A 388 -1.91 22.92 27.94
C ARG A 388 -1.74 21.78 28.93
N SER A 389 -1.01 20.72 28.58
CA SER A 389 -0.73 19.61 29.49
C SER A 389 0.22 20.02 30.61
N PHE A 390 1.21 20.89 30.33
CA PHE A 390 2.06 21.47 31.35
C PHE A 390 1.31 22.48 32.22
N GLU A 391 0.47 23.31 31.60
CA GLU A 391 -0.37 24.28 32.34
C GLU A 391 -1.28 23.58 33.36
N ALA A 392 -1.93 22.49 32.96
CA ALA A 392 -2.79 21.70 33.84
C ALA A 392 -2.04 21.06 35.02
N ARG A 393 -0.71 20.95 34.93
CA ARG A 393 0.19 20.44 35.98
C ARG A 393 0.88 21.54 36.79
N GLY A 394 0.70 22.81 36.43
CA GLY A 394 1.41 23.94 37.05
C GLY A 394 2.89 24.06 36.64
N GLU A 395 3.29 23.44 35.52
CA GLU A 395 4.66 23.44 34.99
C GLU A 395 4.86 24.60 34.01
N TYR A 396 4.99 25.81 34.56
CA TYR A 396 4.90 27.03 33.76
C TYR A 396 6.14 27.33 32.92
N ASN A 397 7.34 26.91 33.30
CA ASN A 397 8.57 27.22 32.56
C ASN A 397 8.59 26.57 31.15
N GLU A 398 8.02 25.37 31.04
CA GLU A 398 7.96 24.56 29.83
C GLU A 398 6.82 24.99 28.89
N CYS A 399 5.83 25.71 29.43
CA CYS A 399 4.57 26.05 28.78
C CYS A 399 4.71 27.17 27.73
N GLY A 400 5.48 28.22 28.02
CA GLY A 400 5.59 29.41 27.18
C GLY A 400 6.19 29.12 25.79
N ALA A 401 7.30 28.38 25.75
CA ALA A 401 7.97 28.03 24.49
C ALA A 401 7.10 27.13 23.59
N ALA A 402 6.29 26.25 24.18
CA ALA A 402 5.38 25.38 23.42
C ALA A 402 4.22 26.17 22.80
N TYR A 403 3.64 27.13 23.54
CA TYR A 403 2.59 28.00 22.98
C TYR A 403 3.11 28.92 21.86
N GLU A 404 4.30 29.52 22.03
CA GLU A 404 4.90 30.35 20.98
C GLU A 404 5.15 29.56 19.69
N ARG A 405 5.58 28.30 19.82
CA ARG A 405 5.69 27.38 18.68
C ARG A 405 4.34 27.03 18.07
N ALA A 406 3.32 26.76 18.89
CA ALA A 406 1.96 26.51 18.38
C ALA A 406 1.50 27.65 17.47
N LEU A 407 1.66 28.90 17.93
CA LEU A 407 1.30 30.10 17.19
C LEU A 407 2.10 30.23 15.88
N ALA A 408 3.43 30.10 15.95
CA ALA A 408 4.29 30.18 14.78
C ALA A 408 3.92 29.12 13.73
N VAL A 409 3.58 27.90 14.16
CA VAL A 409 3.14 26.84 13.26
C VAL A 409 1.77 27.18 12.68
N PHE A 410 0.78 27.63 13.47
CA PHE A 410 -0.54 28.04 12.97
C PHE A 410 -0.44 29.10 11.87
N GLU A 411 0.37 30.13 12.08
CA GLU A 411 0.58 31.22 11.11
C GLU A 411 1.27 30.72 9.83
N ARG A 412 2.19 29.75 9.94
CA ARG A 412 2.91 29.18 8.78
C ARG A 412 2.06 28.21 7.97
N VAL A 413 1.29 27.32 8.61
CA VAL A 413 0.52 26.26 7.92
C VAL A 413 -0.86 26.72 7.45
N GLY A 414 -1.36 27.87 7.93
CA GLY A 414 -2.63 28.44 7.51
C GLY A 414 -3.88 27.63 7.89
N LEU A 415 -3.75 26.67 8.82
CA LEU A 415 -4.84 25.75 9.21
C LEU A 415 -5.81 26.34 10.24
N ALA A 416 -5.58 27.58 10.69
CA ALA A 416 -6.42 28.24 11.69
C ALA A 416 -6.96 29.57 11.16
N GLY A 417 -8.27 29.78 11.31
CA GLY A 417 -8.90 31.08 11.07
C GLY A 417 -8.46 32.13 12.10
N PRO A 418 -8.73 33.42 11.84
CA PRO A 418 -8.32 34.52 12.71
C PRO A 418 -8.79 34.37 14.17
N GLU A 419 -9.96 33.76 14.39
CA GLU A 419 -10.54 33.51 15.71
C GLU A 419 -9.69 32.55 16.55
N MET A 420 -9.26 31.42 15.97
CA MET A 420 -8.41 30.44 16.65
C MET A 420 -7.05 31.05 16.98
N ILE A 421 -6.46 31.79 16.04
CA ILE A 421 -5.20 32.52 16.27
C ILE A 421 -5.37 33.53 17.41
N GLY A 422 -6.47 34.28 17.44
CA GLY A 422 -6.80 35.22 18.51
C GLY A 422 -6.97 34.53 19.87
N ALA A 423 -7.64 33.36 19.90
CA ALA A 423 -7.80 32.56 21.12
C ALA A 423 -6.46 32.08 21.67
N VAL A 424 -5.57 31.54 20.82
CA VAL A 424 -4.22 31.12 21.24
C VAL A 424 -3.40 32.30 21.74
N LYS A 425 -3.47 33.47 21.08
CA LYS A 425 -2.80 34.70 21.53
C LYS A 425 -3.29 35.12 22.92
N LYS A 426 -4.60 35.05 23.18
CA LYS A 426 -5.19 35.36 24.48
C LYS A 426 -4.77 34.35 25.57
N GLU A 427 -4.67 33.07 25.23
CA GLU A 427 -4.13 32.04 26.13
C GLU A 427 -2.67 32.33 26.50
N ILE A 428 -1.84 32.70 25.52
CA ILE A 428 -0.44 33.13 25.73
C ILE A 428 -0.34 34.34 26.65
N GLU A 429 -1.16 35.38 26.42
CA GLU A 429 -1.16 36.59 27.25
C GLU A 429 -1.59 36.28 28.70
N THR A 430 -2.64 35.48 28.86
CA THR A 430 -3.12 35.04 30.19
C THR A 430 -2.03 34.27 30.93
N PHE A 431 -1.28 33.41 30.23
CA PHE A 431 -0.15 32.68 30.77
C PHE A 431 1.00 33.61 31.21
N ARG A 432 1.41 34.58 30.37
CA ARG A 432 2.48 35.55 30.71
C ARG A 432 2.17 36.34 31.98
N HIS A 433 0.89 36.64 32.22
CA HIS A 433 0.45 37.29 33.47
C HIS A 433 0.49 36.37 34.70
N ARG A 434 0.26 35.07 34.55
CA ARG A 434 0.28 34.10 35.67
C ARG A 434 1.70 33.66 36.05
N GLY A 435 2.58 33.45 35.08
CA GLY A 435 3.98 33.05 35.33
C GLY A 435 4.86 34.17 35.93
N GLY A 436 4.50 35.44 35.69
CA GLY A 436 5.17 36.60 36.29
C GLY A 436 4.74 36.92 37.73
N ALA A 437 3.75 36.21 38.28
CA ALA A 437 3.28 36.39 39.66
C ALA A 437 3.95 35.41 40.65
N SER A 438 4.79 34.50 40.15
CA SER A 438 5.49 33.46 40.92
C SER A 438 7.01 33.61 40.94
N SER A 439 7.55 34.75 40.49
CA SER A 439 8.98 35.08 40.55
C SER A 439 9.33 35.98 41.73
#